data_AF-A0A838RVJ0-F1
#
_entry.id   AF-A0A838RVJ0-F1
#
_cell.length_a   1.000
_cell.length_b   1.000
_cell.length_c   1.000
_cell.angle_alpha   90.00
_cell.angle_beta   90.00
_cell.angle_gamma   90.00
#
_symmetry.space_group_name_H-M   'P 1'
#
loop_
_entity.id
_entity.type
_entity.pdbx_description
1 polymer ?
#
loop_
_entity_poly.entity_id
_entity_poly.type
_entity_poly.pdbx_seq_one_letter_code
_entity_poly.pdbx_strand_id
1 'polypeptide(L)'
;MEELRLNSNMLCGSLPASLADLSALTIIDLSYDQLTLTDDESLAVIEALQNQGATVNIDGQQPMINLTLQLKRCNPDAYENLNDAAIDDPLVPVADEAVLGAQPTVDHGLVADGVTPLLVEISSPSDSGNYEITFDALQGGSIVEGLLSHVNVLQNGSFQAGTTLTFPASGPAYVYISALKPEDVTFDSTEITVMMHVTNTSNSEVGCGVEFRIRLCR
;
A
#
# COMPACT_ATOMS: atom_id res chain seq x y z
N MET A 1 -27.48 -11.91 11.97
CA MET A 1 -26.49 -12.90 11.50
C MET A 1 -25.81 -13.42 12.74
N GLU A 2 -25.94 -14.72 13.02
CA GLU A 2 -25.45 -15.30 14.29
C GLU A 2 -23.99 -15.75 14.17
N GLU A 3 -23.57 -16.21 12.99
CA GLU A 3 -22.20 -16.64 12.72
C GLU A 3 -21.61 -15.94 11.49
N LEU A 4 -20.36 -15.50 11.59
CA LEU A 4 -19.55 -14.99 10.47
C LEU A 4 -18.25 -15.79 10.41
N ARG A 5 -18.04 -16.55 9.35
CA ARG A 5 -16.81 -17.33 9.15
C ARG A 5 -16.09 -16.84 7.91
N LEU A 6 -14.96 -16.19 8.13
CA LEU A 6 -14.05 -15.69 7.09
C LEU A 6 -12.66 -16.31 7.22
N ASN A 7 -12.52 -17.35 8.04
CA ASN A 7 -11.25 -18.02 8.27
C ASN A 7 -10.63 -18.60 6.99
N SER A 8 -9.30 -18.73 7.01
CA SER A 8 -8.49 -19.28 5.92
C SER A 8 -8.59 -18.50 4.61
N ASN A 9 -8.67 -17.17 4.71
CA ASN A 9 -8.52 -16.28 3.58
C ASN A 9 -7.18 -15.53 3.67
N MET A 10 -6.99 -14.54 2.80
CA MET A 10 -5.85 -13.64 2.82
C MET A 10 -6.32 -12.25 3.28
N LEU A 11 -7.23 -12.20 4.25
CA LEU A 11 -7.71 -10.92 4.78
C LEU A 11 -6.58 -10.25 5.54
N CYS A 12 -6.32 -8.98 5.23
CA CYS A 12 -5.26 -8.20 5.86
C CYS A 12 -5.77 -6.81 6.29
N GLY A 13 -4.94 -6.10 7.05
CA GLY A 13 -5.29 -4.82 7.65
C GLY A 13 -6.05 -4.96 8.97
N SER A 14 -6.58 -3.84 9.45
CA SER A 14 -7.26 -3.73 10.76
C SER A 14 -8.73 -4.11 10.68
N LEU A 15 -9.33 -4.48 11.82
CA LEU A 15 -10.75 -4.78 11.89
C LEU A 15 -11.58 -3.48 11.83
N PRO A 16 -12.57 -3.38 10.92
CA PRO A 16 -13.37 -2.17 10.80
C PRO A 16 -14.28 -1.99 12.01
N ALA A 17 -14.41 -0.76 12.50
CA ALA A 17 -15.24 -0.42 13.66
C ALA A 17 -16.71 -0.89 13.52
N SER A 18 -17.24 -0.90 12.28
CA SER A 18 -18.60 -1.38 11.99
C SER A 18 -18.83 -2.86 12.33
N LEU A 19 -17.77 -3.65 12.45
CA LEU A 19 -17.88 -5.05 12.86
C LEU A 19 -18.38 -5.15 14.32
N ALA A 20 -18.05 -4.17 15.15
CA ALA A 20 -18.52 -4.09 16.54
C ALA A 20 -20.03 -3.76 16.65
N ASP A 21 -20.66 -3.24 15.60
CA ASP A 21 -22.10 -2.91 15.58
C ASP A 21 -23.00 -4.16 15.40
N LEU A 22 -22.40 -5.32 15.11
CA LEU A 22 -23.13 -6.57 14.87
C LEU A 22 -23.57 -7.26 16.16
N SER A 23 -24.48 -6.64 16.90
CA SER A 23 -25.01 -7.12 18.20
C SER A 23 -25.68 -8.50 18.21
N ALA A 24 -26.00 -9.07 17.04
CA ALA A 24 -26.58 -10.40 16.93
C ALA A 24 -25.54 -11.51 16.74
N LEU A 25 -24.25 -11.15 16.64
CA LEU A 25 -23.18 -12.11 16.38
C LEU A 25 -22.83 -12.89 17.65
N THR A 26 -22.76 -14.21 17.52
CA THR A 26 -22.35 -15.11 18.61
C THR A 26 -21.02 -15.78 18.31
N ILE A 27 -20.67 -15.95 17.03
CA ILE A 27 -19.40 -16.50 16.58
C ILE A 27 -18.85 -15.67 15.43
N ILE A 28 -17.59 -15.26 15.56
CA ILE A 28 -16.79 -14.77 14.45
C ILE A 28 -15.52 -15.60 14.34
N ASP A 29 -15.26 -16.13 13.14
CA ASP A 29 -14.05 -16.87 12.83
C ASP A 29 -13.24 -16.15 11.76
N LEU A 30 -12.10 -15.61 12.18
CA LEU A 30 -11.09 -14.91 11.37
C LEU A 30 -9.75 -15.63 11.47
N SER A 31 -9.75 -16.91 11.85
CA SER A 31 -8.53 -17.70 12.00
C SER A 31 -7.85 -17.93 10.65
N TYR A 32 -6.53 -18.08 10.64
CA TYR A 32 -5.76 -18.32 9.42
C TYR A 32 -5.89 -17.21 8.34
N ASP A 33 -6.02 -15.96 8.78
CA ASP A 33 -5.91 -14.76 7.93
C ASP A 33 -4.56 -14.05 8.16
N GLN A 34 -4.42 -12.81 7.69
CA GLN A 34 -3.24 -11.95 7.79
C GLN A 34 -3.62 -10.60 8.43
N LEU A 35 -4.52 -10.62 9.42
CA LEU A 35 -5.07 -9.41 10.01
C LEU A 35 -4.06 -8.74 10.95
N THR A 36 -4.02 -7.42 10.92
CA THR A 36 -3.31 -6.61 11.92
C THR A 36 -4.16 -6.57 13.18
N LEU A 37 -3.81 -7.38 14.18
CA LEU A 37 -4.58 -7.48 15.43
C LEU A 37 -3.89 -6.80 16.63
N THR A 38 -2.82 -6.06 16.35
CA THR A 38 -2.02 -5.35 17.36
C THR A 38 -2.25 -3.84 17.38
N ASP A 39 -2.98 -3.29 16.40
CA ASP A 39 -3.35 -1.88 16.37
C ASP A 39 -4.54 -1.59 17.30
N ASP A 40 -4.68 -0.32 17.71
CA ASP A 40 -5.70 0.11 18.67
C ASP A 40 -7.13 -0.08 18.15
N GLU A 41 -7.37 0.02 16.83
CA GLU A 41 -8.71 -0.11 16.24
C GLU A 41 -9.18 -1.57 16.31
N SER A 42 -8.33 -2.52 15.91
CA SER A 42 -8.62 -3.94 15.96
C SER A 42 -8.83 -4.45 17.37
N LEU A 43 -8.01 -3.98 18.32
CA LEU A 43 -8.16 -4.32 19.73
C LEU A 43 -9.51 -3.85 20.30
N ALA A 44 -9.93 -2.63 19.98
CA ALA A 44 -11.22 -2.09 20.41
C ALA A 44 -12.41 -2.88 19.85
N VAL A 45 -12.33 -3.33 18.58
CA VAL A 45 -13.38 -4.15 17.96
C VAL A 45 -13.48 -5.53 18.61
N ILE A 46 -12.35 -6.20 18.85
CA ILE A 46 -12.32 -7.51 19.52
C ILE A 46 -12.92 -7.41 20.92
N GLU A 47 -12.51 -6.40 21.69
CA GLU A 47 -13.03 -6.17 23.04
C GLU A 47 -14.54 -5.92 23.03
N ALA A 48 -15.03 -5.10 22.09
CA ALA A 48 -16.46 -4.82 21.93
C ALA A 48 -17.28 -6.09 21.62
N LEU A 49 -16.80 -6.94 20.72
CA LEU A 49 -17.46 -8.20 20.36
C LEU A 49 -17.47 -9.19 21.53
N GLN A 50 -16.34 -9.33 22.23
CA GLN A 50 -16.24 -10.19 23.42
C GLN A 50 -17.17 -9.71 24.54
N ASN A 51 -17.27 -8.41 24.77
CA ASN A 51 -18.20 -7.81 25.74
C ASN A 51 -19.68 -8.06 25.40
N GLN A 52 -20.00 -8.26 24.13
CA GLN A 52 -21.34 -8.63 23.67
C GLN A 52 -21.62 -10.14 23.78
N GLY A 53 -20.63 -10.94 24.18
CA GLY A 53 -20.74 -12.39 24.33
C GLY A 53 -20.41 -13.18 23.07
N ALA A 54 -19.84 -12.56 22.04
CA ALA A 54 -19.37 -13.25 20.85
C ALA A 54 -18.06 -13.99 21.13
N THR A 55 -17.93 -15.19 20.56
CA THR A 55 -16.66 -15.92 20.50
C THR A 55 -15.88 -15.44 19.29
N VAL A 56 -14.66 -14.92 19.50
CA VAL A 56 -13.78 -14.39 18.46
C VAL A 56 -12.61 -15.34 18.25
N ASN A 57 -12.59 -16.08 17.14
CA ASN A 57 -11.47 -16.94 16.76
C ASN A 57 -10.51 -16.17 15.85
N ILE A 58 -9.28 -15.99 16.30
CA ILE A 58 -8.20 -15.32 15.57
C ILE A 58 -6.94 -16.17 15.51
N ASP A 59 -7.02 -17.45 15.87
CA ASP A 59 -5.86 -18.34 15.92
C ASP A 59 -5.26 -18.57 14.53
N GLY A 60 -3.99 -18.96 14.50
CA GLY A 60 -3.33 -19.36 13.26
C GLY A 60 -3.13 -18.23 12.25
N GLN A 61 -3.18 -16.95 12.66
CA GLN A 61 -2.80 -15.84 11.80
C GLN A 61 -1.46 -16.14 11.13
N GLN A 62 -1.41 -15.96 9.82
CA GLN A 62 -0.18 -16.10 9.07
C GLN A 62 0.77 -14.96 9.47
N PRO A 63 2.08 -15.21 9.50
CA PRO A 63 3.05 -14.18 9.80
C PRO A 63 2.91 -13.06 8.76
N MET A 64 2.67 -11.85 9.24
CA MET A 64 2.83 -10.66 8.42
C MET A 64 4.28 -10.24 8.45
N ILE A 65 4.75 -9.75 7.31
CA ILE A 65 6.05 -9.09 7.26
C ILE A 65 5.86 -7.70 7.86
N ASN A 66 6.60 -7.41 8.93
CA ASN A 66 6.63 -6.08 9.53
C ASN A 66 7.32 -5.10 8.56
N LEU A 67 6.53 -4.50 7.68
CA LEU A 67 6.92 -3.44 6.78
C LEU A 67 6.12 -2.18 7.13
N THR A 68 6.79 -1.04 7.12
CA THR A 68 6.16 0.27 7.13
C THR A 68 6.33 0.87 5.74
N LEU A 69 5.22 1.20 5.10
CA LEU A 69 5.19 1.89 3.82
C LEU A 69 4.82 3.34 4.07
N GLN A 70 5.65 4.26 3.60
CA GLN A 70 5.42 5.70 3.73
C GLN A 70 5.34 6.32 2.34
N LEU A 71 4.21 6.96 2.06
CA LEU A 71 4.07 7.78 0.87
C LEU A 71 4.82 9.08 1.07
N LYS A 72 5.58 9.50 0.06
CA LYS A 72 6.35 10.74 0.09
C LYS A 72 6.07 11.56 -1.15
N ARG A 73 6.17 12.89 -0.99
CA ARG A 73 6.16 13.84 -2.09
C ARG A 73 7.54 14.44 -2.27
N CYS A 74 8.06 14.35 -3.49
CA CYS A 74 9.34 14.92 -3.84
C CYS A 74 9.24 16.44 -3.97
N ASN A 75 10.17 17.13 -3.32
CA ASN A 75 10.49 18.54 -3.59
C ASN A 75 11.26 18.63 -4.92
N PRO A 76 11.37 19.83 -5.52
CA PRO A 76 12.08 20.01 -6.79
C PRO A 76 13.49 19.38 -6.82
N ASP A 77 14.27 19.54 -5.76
CA ASP A 77 15.65 19.03 -5.69
C ASP A 77 15.75 17.48 -5.74
N ALA A 78 14.64 16.77 -5.59
CA ALA A 78 14.56 15.32 -5.62
C ALA A 78 14.18 14.74 -7.00
N TYR A 79 14.19 15.55 -8.06
CA TYR A 79 13.92 15.11 -9.43
C TYR A 79 15.16 15.26 -10.33
N GLU A 80 15.45 14.24 -11.14
CA GLU A 80 16.62 14.25 -12.04
C GLU A 80 16.41 15.03 -13.34
N ASN A 81 15.16 15.16 -13.77
CA ASN A 81 14.79 15.67 -15.10
C ASN A 81 14.02 17.00 -15.07
N LEU A 82 14.14 17.79 -13.99
CA LEU A 82 13.61 19.16 -13.98
C LEU A 82 14.35 20.03 -15.01
N ASN A 83 13.69 20.29 -16.13
CA ASN A 83 14.21 21.17 -17.16
C ASN A 83 13.05 21.95 -17.82
N ASP A 84 13.34 23.17 -18.27
CA ASP A 84 12.33 24.07 -18.86
C ASP A 84 11.87 23.62 -20.27
N ALA A 85 12.51 22.63 -20.87
CA ALA A 85 12.20 22.19 -22.23
C ALA A 85 11.06 21.17 -22.30
N ALA A 86 10.74 20.53 -21.18
CA ALA A 86 9.79 19.42 -21.12
C ALA A 86 8.93 19.48 -19.84
N ILE A 87 8.24 20.60 -19.65
CA ILE A 87 7.45 20.88 -18.44
C ILE A 87 6.29 19.89 -18.23
N ASP A 88 5.82 19.26 -19.32
CA ASP A 88 4.73 18.28 -19.31
C ASP A 88 5.26 16.83 -19.27
N ASP A 89 6.59 16.63 -19.28
CA ASP A 89 7.14 15.29 -19.18
C ASP A 89 7.02 14.75 -17.75
N PRO A 90 6.76 13.44 -17.57
CA PRO A 90 6.75 12.81 -16.27
C PRO A 90 8.05 13.06 -15.51
N LEU A 91 7.94 13.54 -14.27
CA LEU A 91 9.10 13.73 -13.40
C LEU A 91 9.62 12.38 -12.90
N VAL A 92 10.93 12.25 -12.83
CA VAL A 92 11.64 11.06 -12.36
C VAL A 92 12.40 11.41 -11.08
N PRO A 93 12.13 10.73 -9.96
CA PRO A 93 12.89 10.93 -8.73
C PRO A 93 14.36 10.57 -8.90
N VAL A 94 15.26 11.29 -8.23
CA VAL A 94 16.69 10.96 -8.19
C VAL A 94 16.93 9.60 -7.51
N ALA A 95 17.98 8.90 -7.90
CA ALA A 95 18.37 7.62 -7.28
C ALA A 95 19.08 7.76 -5.91
N ASP A 96 19.33 8.98 -5.44
CA ASP A 96 20.01 9.23 -4.16
C ASP A 96 19.08 8.96 -2.97
N GLU A 97 19.28 7.83 -2.31
CA GLU A 97 18.50 7.38 -1.16
C GLU A 97 18.47 8.38 0.02
N ALA A 98 19.51 9.18 0.21
CA ALA A 98 19.54 10.18 1.27
C ALA A 98 18.61 11.36 0.94
N VAL A 99 18.55 11.75 -0.33
CA VAL A 99 17.61 12.76 -0.82
C VAL A 99 16.18 12.24 -0.74
N LEU A 100 15.93 11.00 -1.16
CA LEU A 100 14.62 10.37 -1.11
C LEU A 100 14.09 10.22 0.33
N GLY A 101 14.91 9.75 1.25
CA GLY A 101 14.52 9.57 2.66
C GLY A 101 14.17 10.89 3.36
N ALA A 102 14.79 11.99 2.96
CA ALA A 102 14.52 13.33 3.49
C ALA A 102 13.19 13.96 2.99
N GLN A 103 12.52 13.36 2.00
CA GLN A 103 11.26 13.90 1.48
C GLN A 103 10.12 13.77 2.51
N PRO A 104 9.21 14.76 2.57
CA PRO A 104 8.10 14.75 3.51
C PRO A 104 7.12 13.62 3.23
N THR A 105 6.68 12.96 4.31
CA THR A 105 5.62 11.95 4.28
C THR A 105 4.25 12.61 4.05
N VAL A 106 3.39 11.95 3.30
CA VAL A 106 2.02 12.40 2.98
C VAL A 106 1.02 11.26 3.18
N ASP A 107 -0.26 11.62 3.29
CA ASP A 107 -1.41 10.73 3.54
C ASP A 107 -2.43 10.73 2.38
N HIS A 108 -2.20 11.51 1.33
CA HIS A 108 -3.21 11.74 0.28
C HIS A 108 -3.10 10.76 -0.89
N GLY A 109 -1.99 10.81 -1.64
CA GLY A 109 -1.75 9.97 -2.82
C GLY A 109 -1.33 10.76 -4.07
N LEU A 110 -1.82 10.33 -5.23
CA LEU A 110 -1.33 10.74 -6.55
C LEU A 110 -2.34 11.65 -7.26
N VAL A 111 -1.85 12.69 -7.92
CA VAL A 111 -2.68 13.50 -8.83
C VAL A 111 -2.40 13.02 -10.25
N ALA A 112 -3.45 12.66 -10.99
CA ALA A 112 -3.36 12.33 -12.40
C ALA A 112 -3.24 13.62 -13.22
N ASP A 113 -2.06 14.23 -13.19
CA ASP A 113 -1.70 15.45 -13.93
C ASP A 113 -0.73 15.17 -15.09
N GLY A 114 -0.30 13.92 -15.27
CA GLY A 114 0.68 13.50 -16.28
C GLY A 114 2.13 13.81 -15.92
N VAL A 115 2.41 14.50 -14.82
CA VAL A 115 3.74 15.02 -14.47
C VAL A 115 4.25 14.50 -13.11
N THR A 116 3.40 14.50 -12.08
CA THR A 116 3.82 14.25 -10.70
C THR A 116 3.80 12.77 -10.36
N PRO A 117 4.94 12.13 -9.99
CA PRO A 117 4.96 10.77 -9.46
C PRO A 117 4.64 10.72 -7.96
N LEU A 118 4.35 9.52 -7.45
CA LEU A 118 4.22 9.24 -6.01
C LEU A 118 5.37 8.35 -5.55
N LEU A 119 6.17 8.82 -4.59
CA LEU A 119 7.28 8.05 -4.00
C LEU A 119 6.75 7.23 -2.82
N VAL A 120 7.26 6.01 -2.67
CA VAL A 120 6.97 5.10 -1.55
C VAL A 120 8.30 4.65 -0.96
N GLU A 121 8.52 4.98 0.31
CA GLU A 121 9.60 4.42 1.13
C GLU A 121 9.07 3.18 1.85
N ILE A 122 9.83 2.09 1.78
CA ILE A 122 9.46 0.80 2.37
C ILE A 122 10.56 0.43 3.37
N SER A 123 10.24 0.36 4.65
CA SER A 123 11.21 -0.02 5.68
C SER A 123 11.73 -1.44 5.44
N SER A 124 13.01 -1.69 5.65
CA SER A 124 13.56 -3.05 5.52
C SER A 124 12.89 -4.03 6.49
N PRO A 125 12.43 -5.20 6.02
CA PRO A 125 11.92 -6.25 6.88
C PRO A 125 13.06 -6.96 7.64
N SER A 126 12.72 -7.78 8.63
CA SER A 126 13.68 -8.68 9.28
C SER A 126 14.20 -9.76 8.34
N ASP A 127 13.42 -10.10 7.32
CA ASP A 127 13.63 -11.29 6.50
C ASP A 127 14.27 -10.92 5.16
N SER A 128 15.32 -11.64 4.79
CA SER A 128 15.96 -11.48 3.48
C SER A 128 15.13 -12.17 2.40
N GLY A 129 14.95 -11.54 1.24
CA GLY A 129 14.26 -12.16 0.13
C GLY A 129 13.99 -11.20 -1.02
N ASN A 130 13.34 -11.74 -2.06
CA ASN A 130 12.72 -10.94 -3.11
C ASN A 130 11.27 -10.66 -2.74
N TYR A 131 10.88 -9.42 -2.97
CA TYR A 131 9.56 -8.90 -2.67
C TYR A 131 8.89 -8.47 -3.96
N GLU A 132 7.57 -8.55 -3.99
CA GLU A 132 6.76 -8.17 -5.13
C GLU A 132 5.72 -7.14 -4.71
N ILE A 133 5.61 -6.11 -5.52
CA ILE A 133 4.62 -5.05 -5.38
C ILE A 133 3.37 -5.49 -6.11
N THR A 134 2.26 -5.49 -5.38
CA THR A 134 0.94 -5.82 -5.93
C THR A 134 -0.07 -4.74 -5.54
N PHE A 135 -1.18 -4.70 -6.25
CA PHE A 135 -2.30 -3.83 -5.93
C PHE A 135 -3.57 -4.65 -5.88
N ASP A 136 -4.47 -4.30 -4.96
CA ASP A 136 -5.83 -4.80 -5.00
C ASP A 136 -6.57 -4.27 -6.23
N ALA A 137 -7.75 -4.85 -6.50
CA ALA A 137 -8.65 -4.30 -7.49
C ALA A 137 -8.97 -2.83 -7.17
N LEU A 138 -8.77 -1.95 -8.15
CA LEU A 138 -9.02 -0.52 -8.01
C LEU A 138 -10.50 -0.27 -7.67
N GLN A 139 -10.74 0.61 -6.70
CA GLN A 139 -12.09 1.00 -6.31
C GLN A 139 -12.38 2.42 -6.76
N GLY A 140 -13.50 2.64 -7.47
CA GLY A 140 -13.93 3.98 -7.90
C GLY A 140 -13.40 4.43 -9.28
N GLY A 141 -12.83 3.51 -10.06
CA GLY A 141 -12.43 3.77 -11.44
C GLY A 141 -11.46 2.74 -12.01
N SER A 142 -10.84 3.08 -13.14
CA SER A 142 -9.88 2.22 -13.85
C SER A 142 -8.73 3.02 -14.45
N ILE A 143 -7.58 2.36 -14.62
CA ILE A 143 -6.39 2.93 -15.26
C ILE A 143 -6.03 2.07 -16.46
N VAL A 144 -5.76 2.70 -17.60
CA VAL A 144 -5.29 2.05 -18.83
C VAL A 144 -3.98 1.32 -18.54
N GLU A 145 -3.87 0.05 -18.96
CA GLU A 145 -2.74 -0.85 -18.66
C GLU A 145 -2.54 -1.21 -17.16
N GLY A 146 -3.31 -0.61 -16.25
CA GLY A 146 -3.27 -0.86 -14.81
C GLY A 146 -2.08 -0.19 -14.10
N LEU A 147 -2.06 -0.22 -12.76
CA LEU A 147 -1.00 0.47 -12.00
C LEU A 147 0.38 -0.21 -12.06
N LEU A 148 0.42 -1.52 -12.31
CA LEU A 148 1.69 -2.27 -12.32
C LEU A 148 2.64 -1.78 -13.43
N SER A 149 2.12 -1.25 -14.55
CA SER A 149 2.94 -0.67 -15.62
C SER A 149 3.60 0.66 -15.24
N HIS A 150 3.15 1.29 -14.16
CA HIS A 150 3.67 2.56 -13.65
C HIS A 150 4.67 2.39 -12.50
N VAL A 151 4.91 1.16 -12.03
CA VAL A 151 5.80 0.90 -10.90
C VAL A 151 7.27 0.89 -11.36
N ASN A 152 8.07 1.69 -10.67
CA ASN A 152 9.51 1.76 -10.86
C ASN A 152 10.21 1.53 -9.52
N VAL A 153 11.15 0.59 -9.48
CA VAL A 153 11.86 0.18 -8.26
C VAL A 153 13.30 0.65 -8.33
N LEU A 154 13.82 1.23 -7.24
CA LEU A 154 15.22 1.58 -7.12
C LEU A 154 16.06 0.32 -6.91
N GLN A 155 16.83 -0.08 -7.93
CA GLN A 155 17.77 -1.19 -7.85
C GLN A 155 19.08 -0.85 -8.53
N ASN A 156 20.18 -1.35 -7.96
CA ASN A 156 21.52 -1.17 -8.53
C ASN A 156 21.88 0.31 -8.79
N GLY A 157 21.38 1.23 -7.96
CA GLY A 157 21.65 2.67 -8.06
C GLY A 157 20.84 3.41 -9.14
N SER A 158 19.78 2.81 -9.69
CA SER A 158 18.90 3.42 -10.68
C SER A 158 17.46 2.96 -10.52
N PHE A 159 16.48 3.80 -10.87
CA PHE A 159 15.09 3.35 -11.00
C PHE A 159 14.90 2.53 -12.27
N GLN A 160 14.23 1.38 -12.14
CA GLN A 160 13.92 0.47 -13.24
C GLN A 160 12.44 0.10 -13.20
N ALA A 161 11.79 0.08 -14.36
CA ALA A 161 10.40 -0.37 -14.47
C ALA A 161 10.28 -1.84 -14.05
N GLY A 162 9.35 -2.13 -13.14
CA GLY A 162 9.15 -3.47 -12.61
C GLY A 162 8.48 -3.46 -11.24
N THR A 163 8.06 -4.64 -10.78
CA THR A 163 7.34 -4.83 -9.50
C THR A 163 8.16 -5.61 -8.48
N THR A 164 9.27 -6.21 -8.90
CA THR A 164 10.16 -6.97 -8.03
C THR A 164 11.14 -6.04 -7.33
N LEU A 165 11.30 -6.23 -6.03
CA LEU A 165 12.16 -5.48 -5.14
C LEU A 165 13.10 -6.42 -4.39
N THR A 166 14.35 -6.00 -4.23
CA THR A 166 15.27 -6.55 -3.23
C THR A 166 15.68 -5.41 -2.31
N PHE A 167 15.53 -5.60 -0.99
CA PHE A 167 15.94 -4.59 -0.03
C PHE A 167 17.47 -4.43 -0.04
N PRO A 168 17.99 -3.18 0.14
CA PRO A 168 19.41 -2.98 0.33
C PRO A 168 19.88 -3.63 1.63
N ALA A 169 21.19 -3.86 1.74
CA ALA A 169 21.78 -4.48 2.94
C ALA A 169 21.55 -3.66 4.23
N SER A 170 21.29 -2.36 4.09
CA SER A 170 20.94 -1.45 5.18
C SER A 170 20.06 -0.34 4.62
N GLY A 171 19.00 0.02 5.34
CA GLY A 171 18.10 1.11 4.98
C GLY A 171 16.82 0.67 4.26
N PRO A 172 15.93 1.63 3.97
CA PRO A 172 14.68 1.35 3.29
C PRO A 172 14.90 1.07 1.80
N ALA A 173 13.91 0.46 1.18
CA ALA A 173 13.77 0.41 -0.27
C ALA A 173 12.90 1.56 -0.77
N TYR A 174 13.10 1.96 -2.03
CA TYR A 174 12.32 3.01 -2.67
C TYR A 174 11.68 2.52 -3.96
N VAL A 175 10.43 2.93 -4.13
CA VAL A 175 9.62 2.68 -5.31
C VAL A 175 8.93 4.00 -5.65
N TYR A 176 8.74 4.31 -6.92
CA TYR A 176 7.76 5.32 -7.29
C TYR A 176 6.75 4.79 -8.30
N ILE A 177 5.54 5.33 -8.20
CA ILE A 177 4.50 5.19 -9.22
C ILE A 177 4.65 6.39 -10.14
N SER A 178 4.91 6.14 -11.43
CA SER A 178 5.07 7.18 -12.42
C SER A 178 3.79 7.99 -12.61
N ALA A 179 3.94 9.19 -13.15
CA ALA A 179 2.81 10.07 -13.35
C ALA A 179 1.74 9.42 -14.23
N LEU A 180 0.47 9.60 -13.84
CA LEU A 180 -0.67 9.13 -14.61
C LEU A 180 -1.22 10.28 -15.44
N LYS A 181 -1.38 10.06 -16.73
CA LYS A 181 -2.01 11.04 -17.61
C LYS A 181 -3.51 11.07 -17.34
N PRO A 182 -4.16 12.25 -17.34
CA PRO A 182 -5.60 12.36 -17.15
C PRO A 182 -6.42 11.47 -18.09
N GLU A 183 -5.98 11.33 -19.34
CA GLU A 183 -6.64 10.52 -20.37
C GLU A 183 -6.55 9.01 -20.14
N ASP A 184 -5.58 8.55 -19.35
CA ASP A 184 -5.37 7.13 -19.04
C ASP A 184 -6.14 6.69 -17.78
N VAL A 185 -6.88 7.60 -17.14
CA VAL A 185 -7.64 7.34 -15.91
C VAL A 185 -9.11 7.64 -16.09
N THR A 186 -9.96 6.65 -15.82
CA THR A 186 -11.42 6.80 -15.77
C THR A 186 -11.88 6.76 -14.32
N PHE A 187 -12.67 7.75 -13.90
CA PHE A 187 -13.23 7.83 -12.55
C PHE A 187 -14.73 7.53 -12.59
N ASP A 188 -15.17 6.56 -11.79
CA ASP A 188 -16.59 6.30 -11.55
C ASP A 188 -17.17 7.30 -10.53
N SER A 189 -16.29 7.90 -9.72
CA SER A 189 -16.60 8.88 -8.67
C SER A 189 -15.59 10.05 -8.69
N THR A 190 -15.25 10.62 -7.55
CA THR A 190 -14.29 11.73 -7.43
C THR A 190 -12.83 11.28 -7.29
N GLU A 191 -12.61 10.03 -6.92
CA GLU A 191 -11.30 9.47 -6.64
C GLU A 191 -11.28 7.96 -6.89
N ILE A 192 -10.09 7.43 -7.15
CA ILE A 192 -9.81 5.99 -7.14
C ILE A 192 -9.08 5.68 -5.84
N THR A 193 -9.57 4.73 -5.06
CA THR A 193 -8.86 4.19 -3.90
C THR A 193 -7.99 3.02 -4.34
N VAL A 194 -6.74 3.04 -3.90
CA VAL A 194 -5.73 2.03 -4.23
C VAL A 194 -5.15 1.47 -2.94
N MET A 195 -5.13 0.15 -2.82
CA MET A 195 -4.35 -0.54 -1.79
C MET A 195 -3.14 -1.19 -2.47
N MET A 196 -1.94 -0.79 -2.06
CA MET A 196 -0.67 -1.36 -2.50
C MET A 196 -0.15 -2.32 -1.45
N HIS A 197 0.30 -3.50 -1.85
CA HIS A 197 0.89 -4.51 -0.97
C HIS A 197 2.32 -4.85 -1.38
N VAL A 198 3.13 -5.29 -0.41
CA VAL A 198 4.49 -5.79 -0.65
C VAL A 198 4.59 -7.21 -0.10
N THR A 199 4.74 -8.19 -0.98
CA THR A 199 4.67 -9.61 -0.64
C THR A 199 6.04 -10.26 -0.81
N ASN A 200 6.50 -11.06 0.15
CA ASN A 200 7.71 -11.85 -0.05
C ASN A 200 7.40 -13.05 -0.94
N THR A 201 8.11 -13.11 -2.06
CA THR A 201 7.93 -14.13 -3.11
C THR A 201 8.31 -15.55 -2.67
N SER A 202 9.08 -15.69 -1.60
CA SER A 202 9.63 -16.98 -1.14
C SER A 202 8.66 -17.75 -0.25
N ASN A 203 7.89 -17.04 0.57
CA ASN A 203 6.94 -17.60 1.53
C ASN A 203 5.50 -17.12 1.29
N SER A 204 5.26 -16.26 0.29
CA SER A 204 3.96 -15.66 -0.03
C SER A 204 3.34 -14.87 1.14
N GLU A 205 4.16 -14.43 2.09
CA GLU A 205 3.71 -13.57 3.18
C GLU A 205 3.50 -12.15 2.67
N VAL A 206 2.31 -11.61 2.89
CA VAL A 206 1.96 -10.24 2.51
C VAL A 206 2.37 -9.32 3.66
N GLY A 207 3.20 -8.32 3.37
CA GLY A 207 3.50 -7.24 4.31
C GLY A 207 2.40 -6.19 4.32
N CYS A 208 2.32 -5.39 5.39
CA CYS A 208 1.34 -4.31 5.51
C CYS A 208 1.25 -3.47 4.23
N GLY A 209 0.06 -3.40 3.65
CA GLY A 209 -0.20 -2.53 2.51
C GLY A 209 -0.30 -1.06 2.90
N VAL A 210 -0.29 -0.19 1.90
CA VAL A 210 -0.57 1.25 2.05
C VAL A 210 -1.72 1.65 1.14
N GLU A 211 -2.71 2.31 1.72
CA GLU A 211 -3.80 2.92 0.97
C GLU A 211 -3.37 4.32 0.48
N PHE A 212 -3.70 4.64 -0.76
CA PHE A 212 -3.64 6.00 -1.27
C PHE A 212 -4.75 6.27 -2.28
N ARG A 213 -5.00 7.55 -2.56
CA ARG A 213 -6.04 7.99 -3.49
C ARG A 213 -5.45 8.60 -4.74
N ILE A 214 -6.12 8.37 -5.86
CA ILE A 214 -5.81 9.01 -7.13
C ILE A 214 -6.95 9.98 -7.45
N ARG A 215 -6.61 11.20 -7.88
CA ARG A 215 -7.57 12.24 -8.28
C ARG A 215 -7.10 13.00 -9.51
N LEU A 216 -8.01 13.59 -10.27
CA LEU A 216 -7.68 14.57 -11.31
C LEU A 216 -7.19 15.88 -10.69
N CYS A 217 -6.28 16.54 -11.39
CA CYS A 217 -5.99 17.95 -11.14
C CYS A 217 -7.27 18.77 -11.43
N ARG A 218 -7.69 19.60 -10.47
CA ARG A 218 -8.87 20.48 -10.59
C ARG A 218 -8.48 21.90 -10.89
#